data_AF-X1FD21-F1
#
_entry.id   AF-X1FD21-F1
#
_cell.length_a   1.000
_cell.length_b   1.000
_cell.length_c   1.000
_cell.angle_alpha   90.00
_cell.angle_beta   90.00
_cell.angle_gamma   90.00
#
_symmetry.space_group_name_H-M   'P 1'
#
loop_
_entity.id
_entity.type
_entity.pdbx_description
1 polymer ?
#
loop_
_entity_poly.entity_id
_entity_poly.type
_entity_poly.pdbx_seq_one_letter_code
_entity_poly.pdbx_strand_id
1 'polypeptide(L)' 'MNSRVHPKYKTRYRVTNWAEYDRSLVQRGDLTLWITPAALRTWTLKSPGRRGSPRRYSDIAIETALTLQ' A
#
# COMPACT_ATOMS: atom_id res chain seq x y z
N MET A 1 8.33 40.07 -28.27
CA MET A 1 7.18 40.11 -27.36
C MET A 1 7.64 39.61 -26.00
N ASN A 2 7.91 40.52 -25.06
CA ASN A 2 8.39 40.14 -23.73
C ASN A 2 7.18 39.90 -22.83
N SER A 3 7.02 38.68 -22.32
CA SER A 3 5.96 38.35 -21.36
C SER A 3 6.22 39.13 -20.06
N ARG A 4 5.43 40.17 -19.82
CA ARG A 4 5.48 41.02 -18.61
C ARG A 4 4.88 40.31 -17.38
N VAL A 5 5.18 39.03 -17.17
CA VAL A 5 4.67 38.29 -16.00
C VAL A 5 5.81 38.11 -15.00
N HIS A 6 5.92 39.04 -14.05
CA HIS A 6 6.62 38.75 -12.81
C HIS A 6 5.84 37.66 -12.05
N PRO A 7 6.44 36.53 -11.64
CA PRO A 7 5.78 35.62 -10.72
C PRO A 7 5.85 36.22 -9.31
N LYS A 8 5.17 37.35 -9.10
CA LYS A 8 5.28 38.15 -7.87
C LYS A 8 4.53 37.51 -6.69
N TYR A 9 3.67 36.53 -6.94
CA TYR A 9 2.91 35.85 -5.89
C TYR A 9 2.73 34.37 -6.25
N LYS A 10 3.58 33.49 -5.70
CA LYS A 10 3.25 32.06 -5.63
C LYS A 10 2.31 31.86 -4.45
N THR A 11 1.02 31.66 -4.74
CA THR A 11 0.03 31.27 -3.73
C THR A 11 0.52 29.99 -3.05
N ARG A 12 0.75 30.05 -1.73
CA ARG A 12 1.04 28.86 -0.94
C ARG A 12 -0.26 28.13 -0.66
N TYR A 13 -0.48 27.02 -1.35
CA TYR A 13 -1.60 26.13 -1.07
C TYR A 13 -1.27 25.29 0.16
N ARG A 14 -2.17 25.29 1.14
CA ARG A 14 -2.10 24.41 2.31
C ARG A 14 -3.24 23.40 2.21
N VAL A 15 -2.90 22.12 2.12
CA VAL A 15 -3.87 21.03 2.12
C VAL A 15 -4.40 20.86 3.55
N THR A 16 -5.65 21.24 3.78
CA THR A 16 -6.31 21.13 5.09
C THR A 16 -7.18 19.88 5.22
N ASN A 17 -7.61 19.32 4.09
CA ASN A 17 -8.50 18.16 4.01
C ASN A 17 -7.75 16.82 3.95
N TRP A 18 -6.44 16.79 4.19
CA TRP A 18 -5.62 15.58 4.02
C TRP A 18 -6.17 14.38 4.81
N ALA A 19 -6.57 14.60 6.07
CA ALA A 19 -7.11 13.53 6.92
C ALA A 19 -8.44 12.98 6.41
N GLU A 20 -9.29 13.81 5.80
CA GLU A 20 -10.57 13.38 5.23
C GLU A 20 -10.36 12.61 3.92
N TYR A 21 -9.44 13.11 3.08
CA TYR A 21 -9.03 12.42 1.87
C TYR A 21 -8.44 11.03 2.17
N ASP A 22 -7.54 10.94 3.14
CA ASP A 22 -6.93 9.70 3.61
C ASP A 22 -7.96 8.70 4.14
N ARG A 23 -8.90 9.14 4.99
CA ARG A 23 -10.02 8.28 5.44
C ARG A 23 -10.86 7.77 4.28
N SER A 24 -11.14 8.60 3.28
CA SER A 24 -11.91 8.18 2.11
C SER A 24 -11.16 7.17 1.24
N LEU A 25 -9.82 7.23 1.21
CA LEU A 25 -8.98 6.24 0.55
C LEU A 25 -8.98 4.91 1.30
N VAL A 26 -8.84 4.96 2.63
CA VAL A 26 -8.96 3.76 3.48
C VAL A 26 -10.32 3.11 3.28
N GLN A 27 -11.42 3.86 3.32
CA GLN A 27 -12.77 3.32 3.10
C GLN A 27 -12.97 2.67 1.73
N ARG A 28 -12.28 3.13 0.67
CA ARG A 28 -12.37 2.52 -0.66
C ARG A 28 -11.67 1.17 -0.75
N GLY A 29 -10.68 0.92 0.09
CA GLY A 29 -9.90 -0.32 0.14
C GLY A 29 -10.05 -1.10 1.43
N ASP A 30 -11.06 -0.79 2.26
CA ASP A 30 -11.26 -1.45 3.54
C ASP A 30 -11.87 -2.84 3.32
N LEU A 31 -11.01 -3.85 3.31
CA LEU A 31 -11.39 -5.24 3.13
C LEU A 31 -10.98 -6.05 4.36
N THR A 32 -11.98 -6.53 5.10
CA THR A 32 -11.75 -7.45 6.22
C THR A 32 -11.88 -8.90 5.74
N LEU A 33 -10.79 -9.66 5.78
CA LEU A 33 -10.73 -11.07 5.39
C LEU A 33 -10.62 -11.97 6.61
N TRP A 34 -11.51 -12.97 6.70
CA TRP A 34 -11.38 -14.04 7.67
C TRP A 34 -10.55 -15.18 7.08
N ILE A 35 -9.31 -15.33 7.56
CA ILE A 35 -8.38 -16.36 7.09
C ILE A 35 -8.38 -17.51 8.10
N THR A 36 -8.55 -18.74 7.60
CA THR A 36 -8.53 -19.91 8.47
C THR A 36 -7.11 -20.16 9.03
N PRO A 37 -6.98 -20.73 10.24
CA PRO A 37 -5.67 -21.06 10.80
C PRO A 37 -4.85 -22.02 9.93
N ALA A 38 -5.52 -22.88 9.16
CA ALA A 38 -4.87 -23.78 8.21
C ALA A 38 -4.20 -23.01 7.06
N ALA A 39 -4.86 -22.00 6.50
CA ALA A 39 -4.29 -21.16 5.45
C ALA A 39 -3.05 -20.39 5.95
N LEU A 40 -3.11 -19.82 7.18
CA LEU A 40 -1.98 -19.12 7.79
C LEU A 40 -0.73 -19.99 7.94
N ARG A 41 -0.91 -21.27 8.30
CA ARG A 41 0.19 -22.25 8.41
C ARG A 41 0.85 -22.51 7.06
N THR A 42 0.07 -22.54 5.99
CA THR A 42 0.56 -22.74 4.62
C THR A 42 1.25 -21.48 4.06
N TRP A 43 0.83 -20.29 4.51
CA TRP A 43 1.36 -19.01 4.04
C TRP A 43 2.76 -18.69 4.56
N THR A 44 3.12 -19.21 5.73
CA THR A 44 4.42 -18.95 6.35
C THR A 44 5.44 -19.96 5.89
N LEU A 45 6.53 -19.51 5.27
CA LEU A 45 7.62 -20.38 4.87
C LEU A 45 8.52 -20.73 6.07
N LYS A 46 8.91 -22.00 6.18
CA LYS A 46 9.97 -22.41 7.10
C LYS A 46 11.29 -21.80 6.63
N SER A 47 12.08 -21.30 7.58
CA SER A 47 13.35 -20.62 7.28
C SER A 47 14.24 -21.51 6.41
N PRO A 48 14.55 -21.13 5.14
CA PRO A 48 15.47 -21.89 4.33
C PRO A 48 16.86 -21.75 4.96
N GLY A 49 17.48 -22.86 5.37
CA GLY A 49 18.84 -22.90 5.93
C GLY A 49 19.95 -22.53 4.93
N ARG A 50 19.62 -21.79 3.86
CA ARG A 50 20.54 -21.28 2.84
C ARG A 50 20.86 -19.81 3.11
N ARG A 51 22.06 -19.39 2.74
CA ARG A 51 22.46 -17.97 2.76
C ARG A 51 21.52 -17.14 1.88
N GLY A 52 20.99 -16.04 2.43
CA GLY A 52 20.08 -15.12 1.75
C GLY A 52 18.97 -14.64 2.68
N SER A 53 18.20 -13.64 2.27
CA SER A 53 16.99 -13.23 3.00
C SER A 53 15.91 -14.30 2.80
N PRO A 54 15.40 -14.94 3.87
CA PRO A 54 14.36 -15.94 3.75
C PRO A 54 13.05 -15.29 3.30
N ARG A 55 12.38 -15.88 2.30
CA ARG A 55 11.02 -15.46 1.90
C ARG A 55 10.09 -15.65 3.10
N ARG A 56 9.31 -14.62 3.43
CA ARG A 56 8.37 -14.64 4.57
C ARG A 56 7.02 -15.27 4.20
N TYR A 57 6.62 -15.12 2.94
CA TYR A 57 5.32 -15.58 2.41
C TYR A 57 5.52 -16.61 1.32
N SER A 58 4.69 -17.64 1.31
CA SER A 58 4.62 -18.66 0.25
C SER A 58 4.04 -18.08 -1.03
N ASP A 59 4.26 -18.76 -2.16
CA ASP A 59 3.72 -18.33 -3.46
C ASP A 59 2.19 -18.24 -3.44
N ILE A 60 1.50 -19.20 -2.80
CA ILE A 60 0.03 -19.16 -2.65
C ILE A 60 -0.47 -17.94 -1.88
N ALA A 61 0.30 -17.42 -0.91
CA ALA A 61 -0.08 -16.22 -0.17
C ALA A 61 0.06 -14.96 -1.05
N ILE A 62 1.11 -14.93 -1.88
CA ILE A 62 1.37 -13.84 -2.83
C ILE A 62 0.29 -13.84 -3.93
N GLU A 63 -0.01 -15.00 -4.52
CA GLU A 63 -1.07 -15.16 -5.54
C GLU A 63 -2.45 -14.77 -4.98
N THR A 64 -2.77 -15.16 -3.75
CA THR A 64 -4.02 -14.78 -3.09
C THR A 64 -4.11 -13.26 -2.94
N ALA A 65 -3.04 -12.59 -2.50
CA ALA A 65 -3.01 -11.13 -2.38
C ALA A 65 -3.12 -10.42 -3.74
N LEU A 66 -2.48 -10.96 -4.78
CA LEU A 66 -2.56 -10.44 -6.16
C LEU A 66 -3.96 -10.55 -6.76
N THR A 67 -4.72 -11.59 -6.38
CA THR A 67 -6.09 -11.80 -6.87
C THR A 67 -7.08 -10.80 -6.28
N LEU A 68 -6.76 -10.21 -5.13
CA LEU A 68 -7.64 -9.27 -4.39
C LEU A 68 -7.36 -7.79 -4.71
N GLN A 69 -6.50 -7.50 -5.68
CA GLN A 69 -6.02 -6.14 -6.01
C GLN A 69 -7.02 -5.32 -6.84
#